data_AF-A0A8T0S736-F1
#
_entry.id   AF-A0A8T0S736-F1
#
_cell.length_a   1.000
_cell.length_b   1.000
_cell.length_c   1.000
_cell.angle_alpha   90.00
_cell.angle_beta   90.00
_cell.angle_gamma   90.00
#
_symmetry.space_group_name_H-M   'P 1'
#
loop_
_entity.id
_entity.type
_entity.pdbx_description
1 polymer ?
#
loop_
_entity_poly.entity_id
_entity_poly.type
_entity_poly.pdbx_seq_one_letter_code
_entity_poly.pdbx_strand_id
1 'polypeptide(L)'
;MITPSNSSVTGCPFGGSNYVQTGDLARLPLLCHYPVKAQHLTSDPGYLGCENAACQKRGASGACRVRTCAATLTFHVVNFRSDVEFVLFAGGFGTPCVLKRSGALRFANPASPLYGHLSSTDSTATSMRLTWVSGDGRPQQVQYGAGKSAASQIATFTQKDMCSIPGLPSPAKDFGWHDPGYIHSAVMTGLQPSQFYNYRYGSDSVGWSGTNKFRTPPAAGSDETSFVIYGDMGKAPLDPSVEHYIQPGSISVVKAVAKEIETGKVDSIFHIGDISYATGFLVEWDFFLHLINPLASQISYMTAIGNHERDYAHSGSVYVTPDSGGECGVAYESYFRMPVVSKDKPWYSIEQGSVHFVVMSTEHDWSEKSEQYKWMNQDLSSVNRSRTPWVIFIGHRPMYSSHIGIPANVDLIFVTSVEPLLLKYQVDLVFFGHVHNYERTCALYKNNCKGMPKKDASGIDTYDTSNYTAPVHAIVGAGGFSLDKFPKIVLNKWSSSRVSEFGYARVRATRTDVLVQFVNSGTMEVRDQFRIVK
;
A
#
# COMPACT_ATOMS: atom_id res chain seq x y z
N MET A 1 2.90 10.35 21.75
CA MET A 1 1.44 10.20 21.65
C MET A 1 1.14 8.72 21.77
N ILE A 2 0.25 8.33 22.68
CA ILE A 2 -0.17 6.93 22.86
C ILE A 2 -1.67 6.80 22.65
N THR A 3 -2.10 5.65 22.14
CA THR A 3 -3.50 5.24 22.12
C THR A 3 -3.61 3.72 22.29
N PRO A 4 -4.59 3.22 23.07
CA PRO A 4 -5.48 3.97 23.96
C PRO A 4 -4.74 4.74 25.08
N SER A 5 -5.41 5.65 25.78
CA SER A 5 -4.77 6.52 26.79
C SER A 5 -4.20 5.74 27.98
N ASN A 6 -4.67 4.52 28.21
CA ASN A 6 -4.20 3.61 29.27
C ASN A 6 -3.05 2.69 28.83
N SER A 7 -2.54 2.83 27.61
CA SER A 7 -1.41 2.04 27.12
C SER A 7 -0.18 2.15 28.00
N SER A 8 0.57 1.05 28.10
CA SER A 8 1.78 1.02 28.92
C SER A 8 2.88 1.88 28.31
N VAL A 9 3.38 2.83 29.10
CA VAL A 9 4.56 3.65 28.76
C VAL A 9 5.78 3.28 29.60
N THR A 10 5.78 2.09 30.20
CA THR A 10 6.97 1.56 30.86
C THR A 10 8.04 1.27 29.82
N GLY A 11 9.30 1.52 30.18
CA GLY A 11 10.43 1.18 29.31
C GLY A 11 10.49 -0.33 29.09
N CYS A 12 10.64 -0.75 27.83
CA CYS A 12 10.82 -2.15 27.44
C CYS A 12 12.13 -2.31 26.67
N PRO A 13 13.25 -2.65 27.33
CA PRO A 13 14.56 -2.74 26.67
C PRO A 13 14.59 -3.77 25.54
N PHE A 14 13.82 -4.85 25.67
CA PHE A 14 13.67 -5.88 24.63
C PHE A 14 12.78 -5.45 23.45
N GLY A 15 12.09 -4.30 23.53
CA GLY A 15 11.33 -3.78 22.39
C GLY A 15 12.22 -3.50 21.17
N GLY A 16 13.49 -3.16 21.39
CA GLY A 16 14.46 -2.89 20.33
C GLY A 16 14.67 -4.06 19.37
N SER A 17 14.75 -5.29 19.89
CA SER A 17 14.87 -6.48 19.02
C SER A 17 13.62 -6.74 18.21
N ASN A 18 12.45 -6.33 18.71
CA ASN A 18 11.19 -6.52 18.02
C ASN A 18 10.99 -5.50 16.88
N TYR A 19 11.52 -4.28 16.99
CA TYR A 19 11.59 -3.34 15.85
C TYR A 19 12.56 -3.82 14.76
N VAL A 20 13.73 -4.34 15.16
CA VAL A 20 14.71 -4.89 14.20
C VAL A 20 14.12 -6.04 13.41
N GLN A 21 13.24 -6.85 14.02
CA GLN A 21 12.55 -7.94 13.35
C GLN A 21 11.69 -7.47 12.15
N THR A 22 11.17 -6.25 12.16
CA THR A 22 10.34 -5.73 11.06
C THR A 22 11.15 -5.01 9.98
N GLY A 23 12.48 -4.97 10.12
CA GLY A 23 13.36 -4.21 9.22
C GLY A 23 13.46 -2.71 9.56
N ASP A 24 12.73 -2.22 10.57
CA ASP A 24 12.86 -0.83 11.01
C ASP A 24 14.02 -0.66 11.99
N LEU A 25 15.09 -0.03 11.52
CA LEU A 25 16.28 0.28 12.31
C LEU A 25 16.26 1.71 12.89
N ALA A 26 15.14 2.43 12.74
CA ALA A 26 14.96 3.73 13.35
C ALA A 26 15.03 3.64 14.87
N ARG A 27 15.55 4.71 15.49
CA ARG A 27 15.52 4.84 16.95
C ARG A 27 14.10 5.27 17.33
N LEU A 28 13.24 4.31 17.64
CA LEU A 28 11.89 4.55 18.17
C LEU A 28 11.88 4.46 19.70
N PRO A 29 10.90 5.07 20.39
CA PRO A 29 10.81 4.96 21.85
C PRO A 29 10.65 3.50 22.28
N LEU A 30 11.55 3.04 23.16
CA LEU A 30 11.52 1.69 23.72
C LEU A 30 10.48 1.56 24.84
N LEU A 31 9.21 1.57 24.46
CA LEU A 31 8.05 1.42 25.36
C LEU A 31 7.42 0.03 25.21
N CYS A 32 6.75 -0.45 26.28
CA CYS A 32 5.97 -1.70 26.26
C CYS A 32 4.71 -1.65 25.37
N HIS A 33 4.28 -0.45 24.97
CA HIS A 33 3.25 -0.25 23.97
C HIS A 33 3.76 0.74 22.94
N TYR A 34 3.56 0.43 21.66
CA TYR A 34 4.01 1.28 20.58
C TYR A 34 3.39 2.69 20.67
N PRO A 35 4.21 3.76 20.73
CA PRO A 35 3.68 5.12 20.65
C PRO A 35 3.35 5.45 19.20
N VAL A 36 2.06 5.69 18.94
CA VAL A 36 1.52 5.97 17.60
C VAL A 36 2.22 7.12 16.87
N LYS A 37 2.70 8.12 17.61
CA LYS A 37 3.58 9.19 17.11
C LYS A 37 4.51 9.67 18.21
N ALA A 38 5.72 10.10 17.87
CA ALA A 38 6.59 10.87 18.77
C ALA A 38 7.22 12.07 18.08
N GLN A 39 7.57 13.10 18.84
CA GLN A 39 8.33 14.26 18.36
C GLN A 39 9.36 14.64 19.42
N HIS A 40 10.50 15.17 18.97
CA HIS A 40 11.46 15.80 19.87
C HIS A 40 11.00 17.22 20.19
N LEU A 41 11.30 17.72 21.39
CA LEU A 41 11.04 19.13 21.72
C LEU A 41 11.81 20.10 20.80
N THR A 42 12.91 19.63 20.20
CA THR A 42 13.68 20.37 19.19
C THR A 42 12.96 20.52 17.85
N SER A 43 11.81 19.87 17.66
CA SER A 43 10.92 20.15 16.52
C SER A 43 10.27 21.54 16.65
N ASP A 44 10.23 22.12 17.86
CA ASP A 44 9.99 23.57 18.03
C ASP A 44 11.33 24.31 17.87
N PRO A 45 11.50 25.14 16.82
CA PRO A 45 12.76 25.85 16.56
C PRO A 45 13.14 26.82 17.69
N GLY A 46 12.17 27.35 18.45
CA GLY A 46 12.40 28.28 19.55
C GLY A 46 12.81 27.60 20.86
N TYR A 47 12.74 26.27 20.94
CA TYR A 47 13.03 25.54 22.19
C TYR A 47 14.50 25.61 22.60
N LEU A 48 15.43 25.31 21.68
CA LEU A 48 16.87 25.33 21.97
C LEU A 48 17.38 26.75 22.26
N GLY A 49 16.83 27.75 21.58
CA GLY A 49 17.10 29.17 21.84
C GLY A 49 16.44 29.71 23.11
N CYS A 50 15.56 28.93 23.75
CA CYS A 50 14.73 29.37 24.88
C CYS A 50 13.96 30.67 24.57
N GLU A 51 13.42 30.78 23.35
CA GLU A 51 12.73 31.98 22.88
C GLU A 51 11.41 32.18 23.66
N ASN A 52 10.71 31.08 23.95
CA ASN A 52 9.48 31.04 24.74
C ASN A 52 9.77 30.86 26.24
N ALA A 53 10.55 31.76 26.81
CA ALA A 53 10.94 31.64 28.20
C ALA A 53 9.93 32.28 29.18
N ALA A 54 9.55 31.52 30.20
CA ALA A 54 8.76 32.02 31.32
C ALA A 54 9.62 32.19 32.58
N CYS A 55 9.40 33.29 33.30
CA CYS A 55 10.03 33.48 34.61
C CYS A 55 9.19 32.82 35.70
N GLN A 56 9.70 31.75 36.30
CA GLN A 56 9.01 31.04 37.37
C GLN A 56 9.19 31.69 38.75
N LYS A 57 10.32 32.39 38.95
CA LYS A 57 10.62 33.07 40.21
C LYS A 57 11.37 34.36 39.97
N ARG A 58 10.82 35.47 40.46
CA ARG A 58 11.48 36.78 40.48
C ARG A 58 12.16 37.02 41.82
N GLY A 59 13.32 37.65 41.80
CA GLY A 59 14.02 38.11 43.01
C GLY A 59 13.45 39.42 43.54
N ALA A 60 13.93 39.86 44.70
CA ALA A 60 13.54 41.13 45.33
C ALA A 60 13.79 42.37 44.44
N SER A 61 14.74 42.28 43.50
CA SER A 61 15.05 43.33 42.50
C SER A 61 14.17 43.26 41.24
N GLY A 62 13.17 42.38 41.18
CA GLY A 62 12.35 42.15 39.99
C GLY A 62 13.00 41.29 38.89
N ALA A 63 14.31 41.05 38.98
CA ALA A 63 15.06 40.20 38.05
C ALA A 63 14.61 38.73 38.13
N CYS A 64 14.58 38.04 36.99
CA CYS A 64 14.22 36.64 36.94
C CYS A 64 15.35 35.75 37.48
N ARG A 65 15.05 34.90 38.46
CA ARG A 65 16.02 33.97 39.07
C ARG A 65 15.87 32.54 38.57
N VAL A 66 14.67 32.15 38.15
CA VAL A 66 14.40 30.82 37.58
C VAL A 66 13.65 31.02 36.29
N ARG A 67 14.28 30.62 35.18
CA ARG A 67 13.73 30.69 33.83
C ARG A 67 13.45 29.28 33.34
N THR A 68 12.27 29.08 32.77
CA THR A 68 11.92 27.82 32.08
C THR A 68 11.77 28.10 30.60
N CYS A 69 12.31 27.22 29.77
CA CYS A 69 12.03 27.21 28.34
C CYS A 69 10.76 26.40 28.09
N ALA A 70 9.97 26.79 27.08
CA ALA A 70 8.80 26.06 26.63
C ALA A 70 8.95 25.69 25.17
N ALA A 71 8.31 24.58 24.78
CA ALA A 71 8.14 24.16 23.39
C ALA A 71 6.66 23.90 23.14
N THR A 72 6.20 24.23 21.94
CA THR A 72 4.86 23.91 21.44
C THR A 72 5.01 23.00 20.23
N LEU A 73 4.42 21.80 20.32
CA LEU A 73 4.45 20.81 19.25
C LEU A 73 3.05 20.64 18.65
N THR A 74 2.99 20.39 17.35
CA THR A 74 1.74 20.13 16.63
C THR A 74 1.79 18.72 16.06
N PHE A 75 0.74 17.94 16.32
CA PHE A 75 0.55 16.60 15.78
C PHE A 75 -0.67 16.58 14.87
N HIS A 76 -0.52 16.02 13.68
CA HIS A 76 -1.60 15.59 12.82
C HIS A 76 -2.17 14.28 13.38
N VAL A 77 -3.40 14.34 13.88
CA VAL A 77 -4.08 13.22 14.55
C VAL A 77 -5.25 12.77 13.69
N VAL A 78 -5.34 11.47 13.41
CA VAL A 78 -6.50 10.87 12.77
C VAL A 78 -7.38 10.16 13.80
N ASN A 79 -8.63 9.87 13.49
CA ASN A 79 -9.50 9.16 14.42
C ASN A 79 -9.14 7.66 14.45
N PHE A 80 -8.64 7.18 15.60
CA PHE A 80 -8.22 5.80 15.83
C PHE A 80 -9.26 4.97 16.61
N ARG A 81 -10.47 5.49 16.78
CA ARG A 81 -11.60 4.86 17.54
C ARG A 81 -11.39 4.80 19.07
N SER A 82 -10.17 4.98 19.55
CA SER A 82 -9.84 5.09 20.98
C SER A 82 -9.41 6.51 21.37
N ASP A 83 -9.26 6.73 22.68
CA ASP A 83 -8.74 7.98 23.22
C ASP A 83 -7.21 8.08 23.07
N VAL A 84 -6.69 9.30 23.22
CA VAL A 84 -5.27 9.61 23.03
C VAL A 84 -4.73 10.29 24.28
N GLU A 85 -3.48 9.99 24.64
CA GLU A 85 -2.74 10.76 25.65
C GLU A 85 -1.38 11.23 25.10
N PHE A 86 -1.00 12.46 25.46
CA PHE A 86 0.34 12.98 25.23
C PHE A 86 1.17 12.81 26.50
N VAL A 87 2.31 12.11 26.35
CA VAL A 87 3.25 11.85 27.43
C VAL A 87 4.58 12.50 27.07
N LEU A 88 5.07 13.35 27.97
CA LEU A 88 6.37 14.00 27.86
C LEU A 88 7.42 13.13 28.53
N PHE A 89 8.51 12.84 27.81
CA PHE A 89 9.62 12.03 28.31
C PHE A 89 10.93 12.82 28.37
N ALA A 90 11.77 12.49 29.35
CA ALA A 90 13.21 12.75 29.37
C ALA A 90 13.98 11.47 29.00
N GLY A 91 15.31 11.56 28.84
CA GLY A 91 16.19 10.40 28.57
C GLY A 91 16.22 9.95 27.10
N GLY A 92 15.47 10.62 26.22
CA GLY A 92 15.37 10.24 24.81
C GLY A 92 14.63 8.92 24.62
N PHE A 93 14.83 8.29 23.46
CA PHE A 93 14.09 7.08 23.08
C PHE A 93 14.67 5.77 23.64
N GLY A 94 15.94 5.77 24.07
CA GLY A 94 16.59 4.59 24.64
C GLY A 94 16.24 4.34 26.11
N THR A 95 16.08 5.39 26.90
CA THR A 95 15.77 5.31 28.34
C THR A 95 14.64 6.29 28.71
N PRO A 96 13.43 6.10 28.13
CA PRO A 96 12.34 7.05 28.31
C PRO A 96 11.91 7.14 29.78
N CYS A 97 11.94 8.36 30.33
CA CYS A 97 11.50 8.67 31.69
C CYS A 97 10.32 9.65 31.65
N VAL A 98 9.15 9.24 32.15
CA VAL A 98 7.94 10.07 32.11
C VAL A 98 8.10 11.31 32.99
N LEU A 99 8.00 12.49 32.39
CA LEU A 99 7.98 13.77 33.09
C LEU A 99 6.56 14.27 33.36
N LYS A 100 5.68 14.16 32.37
CA LYS A 100 4.32 14.71 32.45
C LYS A 100 3.37 13.97 31.52
N ARG A 101 2.09 13.97 31.89
CA ARG A 101 0.98 13.47 31.09
C ARG A 101 -0.04 14.60 30.87
N SER A 102 -0.64 14.65 29.69
CA SER A 102 -1.71 15.61 29.35
C SER A 102 -3.06 15.24 29.97
N GLY A 103 -3.27 13.97 30.31
CA GLY A 103 -4.59 13.38 30.48
C GLY A 103 -5.20 12.95 29.14
N ALA A 104 -6.26 12.14 29.21
CA ALA A 104 -6.91 11.55 28.05
C ALA A 104 -7.72 12.58 27.25
N LEU A 105 -7.56 12.54 25.93
CA LEU A 105 -8.29 13.31 24.94
C LEU A 105 -9.17 12.36 24.12
N ARG A 106 -10.42 12.74 23.87
CA ARG A 106 -11.40 11.90 23.17
C ARG A 106 -11.86 12.57 21.90
N PHE A 107 -12.00 11.80 20.83
CA PHE A 107 -12.71 12.25 19.63
C PHE A 107 -14.18 12.50 19.96
N ALA A 108 -14.79 13.50 19.33
CA ALA A 108 -16.21 13.79 19.50
C ALA A 108 -17.09 12.61 19.07
N ASN A 109 -16.65 11.85 18.05
CA ASN A 109 -17.30 10.63 17.61
C ASN A 109 -16.25 9.57 17.20
N PRO A 110 -15.75 8.76 18.15
CA PRO A 110 -14.81 7.69 17.86
C PRO A 110 -15.42 6.58 16.98
N ALA A 111 -16.75 6.47 16.93
CA ALA A 111 -17.47 5.45 16.17
C ALA A 111 -17.74 5.83 14.71
N SER A 112 -17.37 7.05 14.28
CA SER A 112 -17.64 7.53 12.93
C SER A 112 -17.12 6.58 11.84
N PRO A 113 -17.80 6.45 10.70
CA PRO A 113 -17.28 5.71 9.55
C PRO A 113 -16.14 6.48 8.87
N LEU A 114 -15.02 5.81 8.62
CA LEU A 114 -13.77 6.40 8.13
C LEU A 114 -13.20 5.65 6.94
N TYR A 115 -12.44 6.38 6.11
CA TYR A 115 -11.54 5.86 5.08
C TYR A 115 -12.17 4.91 4.05
N GLY A 116 -13.38 5.25 3.59
CA GLY A 116 -14.06 4.53 2.52
C GLY A 116 -13.19 4.40 1.26
N HIS A 117 -12.96 3.17 0.83
CA HIS A 117 -12.16 2.85 -0.36
C HIS A 117 -12.83 1.78 -1.22
N LEU A 118 -12.64 1.89 -2.54
CA LEU A 118 -13.38 1.15 -3.55
C LEU A 118 -12.54 0.03 -4.16
N SER A 119 -13.17 -1.11 -4.45
CA SER A 119 -12.58 -2.18 -5.26
C SER A 119 -13.59 -2.73 -6.25
N SER A 120 -13.09 -3.11 -7.43
CA SER A 120 -13.91 -3.80 -8.42
C SER A 120 -14.22 -5.21 -7.95
N THR A 121 -15.45 -5.64 -8.20
CA THR A 121 -15.97 -6.94 -7.76
C THR A 121 -16.08 -7.97 -8.86
N ASP A 122 -16.16 -7.52 -10.11
CA ASP A 122 -16.27 -8.36 -11.29
C ASP A 122 -15.83 -7.58 -12.56
N SER A 123 -15.75 -8.29 -13.68
CA SER A 123 -15.38 -7.76 -15.01
C SER A 123 -16.53 -7.05 -15.76
N THR A 124 -17.74 -6.99 -15.19
CA THR A 124 -18.89 -6.33 -15.82
C THR A 124 -18.90 -4.82 -15.56
N ALA A 125 -18.21 -4.37 -14.50
CA ALA A 125 -18.24 -2.99 -14.01
C ALA A 125 -19.65 -2.47 -13.66
N THR A 126 -20.61 -3.38 -13.46
CA THR A 126 -21.98 -3.05 -13.00
C THR A 126 -22.14 -3.15 -11.49
N SER A 127 -21.07 -3.53 -10.81
CA SER A 127 -20.97 -3.55 -9.36
C SER A 127 -19.62 -3.00 -8.88
N MET A 128 -19.61 -2.41 -7.69
CA MET A 128 -18.40 -1.88 -7.05
C MET A 128 -18.50 -2.10 -5.54
N ARG A 129 -17.44 -2.59 -4.92
CA ARG A 129 -17.37 -2.74 -3.46
C ARG A 129 -16.86 -1.46 -2.84
N LEU A 130 -17.47 -1.07 -1.72
CA LEU A 130 -16.96 -0.07 -0.80
C LEU A 130 -16.61 -0.76 0.51
N THR A 131 -15.41 -0.49 1.02
CA THR A 131 -14.95 -0.94 2.34
C THR A 131 -14.56 0.27 3.20
N TRP A 132 -14.89 0.27 4.49
CA TRP A 132 -14.57 1.35 5.42
C TRP A 132 -14.41 0.83 6.86
N VAL A 133 -13.83 1.64 7.74
CA VAL A 133 -13.61 1.29 9.16
C VAL A 133 -14.52 2.12 10.05
N SER A 134 -15.02 1.55 11.15
CA SER A 134 -15.73 2.30 12.19
C SER A 134 -15.48 1.73 13.59
N GLY A 135 -15.91 2.47 14.62
CA GLY A 135 -15.88 1.99 16.01
C GLY A 135 -17.13 1.22 16.44
N ASP A 136 -18.08 0.94 15.54
CA ASP A 136 -19.34 0.26 15.85
C ASP A 136 -19.53 -1.03 15.04
N GLY A 137 -19.84 -2.11 15.75
CA GLY A 137 -19.96 -3.46 15.18
C GLY A 137 -21.34 -3.80 14.64
N ARG A 138 -22.25 -2.82 14.48
CA ARG A 138 -23.57 -3.07 13.89
C ARG A 138 -23.54 -2.82 12.38
N PRO A 139 -24.44 -3.45 11.61
CA PRO A 139 -24.53 -3.21 10.18
C PRO A 139 -24.79 -1.73 9.90
N GLN A 140 -24.00 -1.18 8.98
CA GLN A 140 -24.16 0.15 8.42
C GLN A 140 -24.59 0.01 6.96
N GLN A 141 -24.67 1.10 6.22
CA GLN A 141 -25.02 1.04 4.80
C GLN A 141 -24.25 2.06 3.96
N VAL A 142 -24.15 1.77 2.67
CA VAL A 142 -23.82 2.76 1.64
C VAL A 142 -25.12 3.22 0.98
N GLN A 143 -25.25 4.52 0.77
CA GLN A 143 -26.28 5.14 -0.05
C GLN A 143 -25.63 5.67 -1.32
N TYR A 144 -26.17 5.32 -2.48
CA TYR A 144 -25.53 5.60 -3.77
C TYR A 144 -26.57 5.69 -4.91
N GLY A 145 -26.22 6.37 -5.99
CA GLY A 145 -27.13 6.56 -7.13
C GLY A 145 -28.45 7.22 -6.71
N ALA A 146 -29.46 7.19 -7.58
CA ALA A 146 -30.78 7.78 -7.33
C ALA A 146 -31.58 7.05 -6.22
N GLY A 147 -31.12 7.13 -4.96
CA GLY A 147 -31.78 6.58 -3.78
C GLY A 147 -31.51 5.10 -3.48
N LYS A 148 -30.52 4.46 -4.13
CA LYS A 148 -30.17 3.06 -3.80
C LYS A 148 -29.40 2.98 -2.49
N SER A 149 -29.49 1.84 -1.81
CA SER A 149 -28.69 1.55 -0.63
C SER A 149 -28.30 0.08 -0.56
N ALA A 150 -27.14 -0.21 0.02
CA ALA A 150 -26.70 -1.57 0.32
C ALA A 150 -26.16 -1.65 1.75
N ALA A 151 -26.59 -2.68 2.49
CA ALA A 151 -26.12 -2.94 3.85
C ALA A 151 -24.69 -3.51 3.83
N SER A 152 -23.91 -3.17 4.86
CA SER A 152 -22.55 -3.68 5.03
C SER A 152 -22.55 -5.07 5.67
N GLN A 153 -21.70 -5.95 5.16
CA GLN A 153 -21.12 -7.04 5.93
C GLN A 153 -20.04 -6.49 6.85
N ILE A 154 -19.80 -7.15 7.98
CA ILE A 154 -18.86 -6.69 9.01
C ILE A 154 -17.80 -7.77 9.22
N ALA A 155 -16.56 -7.35 9.31
CA ALA A 155 -15.42 -8.16 9.71
C ALA A 155 -14.64 -7.42 10.80
N THR A 156 -13.87 -8.17 11.56
CA THR A 156 -12.85 -7.66 12.48
C THR A 156 -11.82 -8.76 12.69
N PHE A 157 -10.71 -8.43 13.32
CA PHE A 157 -9.71 -9.38 13.77
C PHE A 157 -9.22 -8.96 15.15
N THR A 158 -8.66 -9.91 15.88
CA THR A 158 -8.20 -9.77 17.26
C THR A 158 -6.72 -10.14 17.37
N GLN A 159 -6.09 -9.87 18.52
CA GLN A 159 -4.72 -10.32 18.81
C GLN A 159 -4.53 -11.82 18.58
N LYS A 160 -5.58 -12.63 18.77
CA LYS A 160 -5.51 -14.08 18.64
C LYS A 160 -5.29 -14.53 17.20
N ASP A 161 -5.74 -13.71 16.24
CA ASP A 161 -5.63 -13.99 14.81
C ASP A 161 -4.21 -13.71 14.29
N MET A 162 -3.41 -12.91 15.01
CA MET A 162 -2.03 -12.59 14.62
C MET A 162 -1.09 -13.77 14.87
N CYS A 163 -0.14 -13.94 13.95
CA CYS A 163 0.91 -14.96 14.02
C CYS A 163 2.02 -14.54 14.98
N SER A 164 2.61 -15.52 15.66
CA SER A 164 3.73 -15.33 16.58
C SER A 164 4.45 -16.65 16.76
N ILE A 165 5.75 -16.58 17.05
CA ILE A 165 6.55 -17.76 17.38
C ILE A 165 6.56 -18.02 18.89
N PRO A 166 6.61 -19.28 19.35
CA PRO A 166 6.71 -19.59 20.76
C PRO A 166 7.93 -18.92 21.41
N GLY A 167 7.71 -18.25 22.55
CA GLY A 167 8.78 -17.61 23.33
C GLY A 167 9.20 -16.22 22.87
N LEU A 168 8.75 -15.76 21.70
CA LEU A 168 8.96 -14.38 21.23
C LEU A 168 7.67 -13.85 20.56
N PRO A 169 6.85 -13.08 21.30
CA PRO A 169 5.65 -12.45 20.75
C PRO A 169 5.99 -11.55 19.56
N SER A 170 5.19 -11.63 18.50
CA SER A 170 5.33 -10.72 17.35
C SER A 170 4.85 -9.31 17.71
N PRO A 171 5.33 -8.26 17.04
CA PRO A 171 4.79 -6.91 17.17
C PRO A 171 3.26 -6.88 17.03
N ALA A 172 2.72 -7.53 15.98
CA ALA A 172 1.29 -7.58 15.71
C ALA A 172 0.48 -8.17 16.87
N LYS A 173 1.01 -9.19 17.56
CA LYS A 173 0.30 -9.91 18.62
C LYS A 173 0.41 -9.25 20.00
N ASP A 174 1.43 -8.41 20.20
CA ASP A 174 1.81 -7.87 21.51
C ASP A 174 1.85 -6.33 21.49
N PHE A 175 3.04 -5.72 21.59
CA PHE A 175 3.20 -4.28 21.83
C PHE A 175 2.82 -3.38 20.65
N GLY A 176 2.75 -3.90 19.43
CA GLY A 176 2.30 -3.20 18.23
C GLY A 176 0.80 -3.34 17.97
N TRP A 177 0.09 -4.13 18.80
CA TRP A 177 -1.35 -4.33 18.66
C TRP A 177 -2.12 -3.03 18.82
N HIS A 178 -3.04 -2.80 17.88
CA HIS A 178 -4.05 -1.75 17.95
C HIS A 178 -5.37 -2.34 17.45
N ASP A 179 -6.46 -2.09 18.17
CA ASP A 179 -7.77 -2.63 17.81
C ASP A 179 -8.25 -2.02 16.46
N PRO A 180 -8.53 -2.83 15.43
CA PRO A 180 -8.93 -2.32 14.12
C PRO A 180 -10.35 -1.75 14.12
N GLY A 181 -11.11 -1.93 15.22
CA GLY A 181 -12.54 -1.69 15.26
C GLY A 181 -13.28 -2.68 14.37
N TYR A 182 -14.15 -2.16 13.52
CA TYR A 182 -14.98 -2.95 12.63
C TYR A 182 -14.78 -2.51 11.18
N ILE A 183 -14.47 -3.47 10.33
CA ILE A 183 -14.34 -3.28 8.89
C ILE A 183 -15.66 -3.62 8.24
N HIS A 184 -16.28 -2.63 7.61
CA HIS A 184 -17.55 -2.75 6.92
C HIS A 184 -17.30 -2.88 5.42
N SER A 185 -18.06 -3.74 4.74
CA SER A 185 -17.99 -3.89 3.30
C SER A 185 -19.37 -4.06 2.68
N ALA A 186 -19.70 -3.23 1.70
CA ALA A 186 -20.97 -3.28 0.97
C ALA A 186 -20.71 -3.28 -0.55
N VAL A 187 -21.56 -3.97 -1.31
CA VAL A 187 -21.47 -3.99 -2.79
C VAL A 187 -22.59 -3.14 -3.37
N MET A 188 -22.19 -2.08 -4.07
CA MET A 188 -23.09 -1.24 -4.85
C MET A 188 -23.38 -1.93 -6.18
N THR A 189 -24.64 -2.26 -6.47
CA THR A 189 -25.06 -2.98 -7.68
C THR A 189 -25.95 -2.15 -8.61
N GLY A 190 -26.07 -2.62 -9.85
CA GLY A 190 -26.86 -1.97 -10.90
C GLY A 190 -26.27 -0.61 -11.28
N LEU A 191 -24.94 -0.55 -11.33
CA LEU A 191 -24.15 0.54 -11.86
C LEU A 191 -24.02 0.37 -13.38
N GLN A 192 -23.61 1.45 -14.04
CA GLN A 192 -23.26 1.46 -15.46
C GLN A 192 -21.75 1.66 -15.56
N PRO A 193 -21.05 0.95 -16.47
CA PRO A 193 -19.62 1.13 -16.68
C PRO A 193 -19.25 2.57 -17.05
N SER A 194 -18.02 2.97 -16.74
CA SER A 194 -17.47 4.29 -17.08
C SER A 194 -18.28 5.51 -16.62
N GLN A 195 -19.19 5.35 -15.64
CA GLN A 195 -20.11 6.38 -15.16
C GLN A 195 -19.75 6.87 -13.76
N PHE A 196 -20.02 8.16 -13.50
CA PHE A 196 -19.87 8.74 -12.17
C PHE A 196 -21.10 8.54 -11.30
N TYR A 197 -20.88 8.26 -10.02
CA TYR A 197 -21.91 8.14 -8.98
C TYR A 197 -21.49 8.90 -7.72
N ASN A 198 -22.46 9.52 -7.07
CA ASN A 198 -22.30 10.02 -5.70
C ASN A 198 -22.65 8.92 -4.71
N TYR A 199 -21.97 8.90 -3.57
CA TYR A 199 -22.25 7.98 -2.48
C TYR A 199 -21.88 8.56 -1.12
N ARG A 200 -22.48 8.02 -0.06
CA ARG A 200 -22.07 8.21 1.34
C ARG A 200 -22.30 6.92 2.11
N TYR A 201 -21.63 6.74 3.23
CA TYR A 201 -21.66 5.50 4.00
C TYR A 201 -21.68 5.78 5.50
N GLY A 202 -22.33 4.91 6.26
CA GLY A 202 -22.54 5.09 7.70
C GLY A 202 -23.90 4.62 8.16
N SER A 203 -24.37 5.20 9.27
CA SER A 203 -25.71 4.97 9.80
C SER A 203 -26.14 6.16 10.66
N ASP A 204 -27.44 6.25 10.97
CA ASP A 204 -27.95 7.32 11.85
C ASP A 204 -27.42 7.21 13.29
N SER A 205 -26.99 6.03 13.74
CA SER A 205 -26.44 5.83 15.09
C SER A 205 -25.00 6.27 15.26
N VAL A 206 -24.17 6.20 14.21
CA VAL A 206 -22.75 6.59 14.28
C VAL A 206 -22.38 7.75 13.36
N GLY A 207 -23.36 8.32 12.68
CA GLY A 207 -23.16 9.37 11.68
C GLY A 207 -22.84 8.82 10.29
N TRP A 208 -22.89 9.74 9.34
CA TRP A 208 -22.61 9.49 7.93
C TRP A 208 -21.30 10.14 7.51
N SER A 209 -20.58 9.51 6.59
CA SER A 209 -19.50 10.17 5.88
C SER A 209 -20.02 11.35 5.05
N GLY A 210 -19.11 12.22 4.61
CA GLY A 210 -19.41 13.22 3.58
C GLY A 210 -19.88 12.56 2.28
N THR A 211 -20.49 13.35 1.40
CA THR A 211 -20.82 12.84 0.05
C THR A 211 -19.54 12.77 -0.78
N ASN A 212 -19.24 11.57 -1.26
CA ASN A 212 -18.12 11.25 -2.12
C ASN A 212 -18.61 11.01 -3.55
N LYS A 213 -17.70 11.09 -4.52
CA LYS A 213 -17.98 10.82 -5.93
C LYS A 213 -16.96 9.82 -6.46
N PHE A 214 -17.43 8.78 -7.15
CA PHE A 214 -16.56 7.81 -7.79
C PHE A 214 -16.93 7.56 -9.24
N ARG A 215 -16.00 6.98 -9.99
CA ARG A 215 -16.22 6.48 -11.35
C ARG A 215 -16.04 4.97 -11.40
N THR A 216 -16.97 4.27 -12.03
CA THR A 216 -16.82 2.83 -12.34
C THR A 216 -15.80 2.62 -13.45
N PRO A 217 -15.03 1.52 -13.45
CA PRO A 217 -14.13 1.20 -14.56
C PRO A 217 -14.92 0.90 -15.86
N PRO A 218 -14.25 0.83 -17.01
CA PRO A 218 -14.84 0.28 -18.22
C PRO A 218 -15.12 -1.22 -18.05
N ALA A 219 -16.24 -1.69 -18.60
CA ALA A 219 -16.54 -3.10 -18.67
C ALA A 219 -15.51 -3.83 -19.54
N ALA A 220 -15.33 -5.12 -19.27
CA ALA A 220 -14.45 -5.97 -20.06
C ALA A 220 -14.95 -6.12 -21.50
N GLY A 221 -14.05 -5.88 -22.44
CA GLY A 221 -14.30 -5.81 -23.88
C GLY A 221 -14.40 -4.39 -24.44
N SER A 222 -14.51 -3.35 -23.61
CA SER A 222 -14.46 -1.97 -24.09
C SER A 222 -13.12 -1.65 -24.77
N ASP A 223 -13.13 -0.68 -25.68
CA ASP A 223 -11.99 -0.41 -26.55
C ASP A 223 -10.74 0.11 -25.82
N GLU A 224 -10.92 0.65 -24.61
CA GLU A 224 -9.85 1.29 -23.87
C GLU A 224 -10.00 1.14 -22.35
N THR A 225 -8.88 1.07 -21.65
CA THR A 225 -8.75 1.36 -20.21
C THR A 225 -7.47 2.14 -19.93
N SER A 226 -7.49 3.01 -18.95
CA SER A 226 -6.32 3.69 -18.41
C SER A 226 -6.20 3.47 -16.90
N PHE A 227 -5.02 3.13 -16.43
CA PHE A 227 -4.79 2.82 -15.01
C PHE A 227 -3.42 3.31 -14.54
N VAL A 228 -3.30 3.46 -13.22
CA VAL A 228 -2.03 3.71 -12.53
C VAL A 228 -1.60 2.44 -11.81
N ILE A 229 -0.31 2.13 -11.82
CA ILE A 229 0.26 0.96 -11.14
C ILE A 229 1.58 1.30 -10.46
N TYR A 230 1.73 0.85 -9.21
CA TYR A 230 2.93 1.00 -8.38
C TYR A 230 2.92 -0.02 -7.25
N GLY A 231 4.10 -0.40 -6.75
CA GLY A 231 4.26 -1.14 -5.49
C GLY A 231 4.89 -0.26 -4.41
N ASP A 232 4.92 -0.76 -3.18
CA ASP A 232 5.89 -0.29 -2.17
C ASP A 232 5.68 1.19 -1.76
N MET A 233 4.42 1.64 -1.74
CA MET A 233 4.11 3.05 -1.45
C MET A 233 4.24 3.37 0.03
N GLY A 234 3.72 2.50 0.89
CA GLY A 234 3.65 2.74 2.32
C GLY A 234 2.97 4.07 2.70
N LYS A 235 3.38 4.62 3.84
CA LYS A 235 2.88 5.85 4.45
C LYS A 235 4.02 6.75 4.94
N ALA A 236 3.72 8.02 5.12
CA ALA A 236 4.61 8.96 5.78
C ALA A 236 3.81 9.95 6.64
N PRO A 237 4.40 10.46 7.74
CA PRO A 237 3.76 11.45 8.59
C PRO A 237 3.48 12.74 7.83
N LEU A 238 2.30 13.32 8.05
CA LEU A 238 1.91 14.65 7.54
C LEU A 238 2.39 15.82 8.44
N ASP A 239 3.18 15.50 9.46
CA ASP A 239 3.74 16.40 10.44
C ASP A 239 5.20 16.01 10.75
N PRO A 240 5.94 16.73 11.59
CA PRO A 240 7.33 16.39 11.94
C PRO A 240 7.50 15.17 12.86
N SER A 241 6.49 14.30 13.01
CA SER A 241 6.57 13.13 13.89
C SER A 241 7.50 12.06 13.35
N VAL A 242 8.11 11.34 14.27
CA VAL A 242 8.67 10.02 14.03
C VAL A 242 7.59 8.98 14.32
N GLU A 243 7.54 7.99 13.44
CA GLU A 243 6.58 6.88 13.43
C GLU A 243 7.33 5.63 12.95
N HIS A 244 6.67 4.48 13.01
CA HIS A 244 7.22 3.23 12.54
C HIS A 244 7.33 3.30 11.03
N TYR A 245 8.51 2.94 10.52
CA TYR A 245 8.82 2.75 9.11
C TYR A 245 8.27 3.87 8.20
N ILE A 246 9.05 4.94 8.00
CA ILE A 246 8.64 6.08 7.16
C ILE A 246 9.02 5.84 5.70
N GLN A 247 8.05 5.89 4.78
CA GLN A 247 8.27 5.81 3.33
C GLN A 247 8.34 7.21 2.70
N PRO A 248 9.54 7.76 2.46
CA PRO A 248 9.73 9.17 2.12
C PRO A 248 9.05 9.65 0.83
N GLY A 249 8.79 8.76 -0.14
CA GLY A 249 8.11 9.10 -1.39
C GLY A 249 6.58 8.96 -1.35
N SER A 250 6.01 8.40 -0.28
CA SER A 250 4.58 8.07 -0.22
C SER A 250 3.68 9.28 -0.49
N ILE A 251 3.93 10.41 0.20
CA ILE A 251 3.12 11.62 0.06
C ILE A 251 3.24 12.22 -1.35
N SER A 252 4.42 12.19 -1.98
CA SER A 252 4.58 12.75 -3.33
C SER A 252 3.85 11.90 -4.36
N VAL A 253 3.92 10.56 -4.26
CA VAL A 253 3.18 9.64 -5.14
C VAL A 253 1.68 9.83 -4.97
N VAL A 254 1.15 9.89 -3.74
CA VAL A 254 -0.28 10.14 -3.51
C VAL A 254 -0.74 11.46 -4.15
N LYS A 255 0.02 12.55 -3.97
CA LYS A 255 -0.30 13.85 -4.57
C LYS A 255 -0.25 13.80 -6.10
N ALA A 256 0.71 13.09 -6.68
CA ALA A 256 0.86 12.98 -8.12
C ALA A 256 -0.26 12.15 -8.75
N VAL A 257 -0.60 11.00 -8.15
CA VAL A 257 -1.70 10.16 -8.61
C VAL A 257 -3.05 10.86 -8.44
N ALA A 258 -3.25 11.67 -7.39
CA ALA A 258 -4.45 12.49 -7.26
C ALA A 258 -4.65 13.42 -8.48
N LYS A 259 -3.58 14.06 -8.96
CA LYS A 259 -3.61 14.90 -10.17
C LYS A 259 -3.95 14.10 -11.43
N GLU A 260 -3.49 12.85 -11.53
CA GLU A 260 -3.88 11.97 -12.65
C GLU A 260 -5.38 11.66 -12.61
N ILE A 261 -5.93 11.36 -11.43
CA ILE A 261 -7.37 11.10 -11.24
C ILE A 261 -8.20 12.34 -11.60
N GLU A 262 -7.75 13.54 -11.21
CA GLU A 262 -8.42 14.81 -11.52
C GLU A 262 -8.62 15.04 -13.03
N THR A 263 -7.81 14.40 -13.89
CA THR A 263 -8.00 14.46 -15.35
C THR A 263 -9.29 13.79 -15.82
N GLY A 264 -9.90 12.94 -14.97
CA GLY A 264 -11.09 12.14 -15.30
C GLY A 264 -10.81 10.97 -16.24
N LYS A 265 -9.54 10.67 -16.54
CA LYS A 265 -9.13 9.63 -17.50
C LYS A 265 -8.60 8.34 -16.86
N VAL A 266 -8.25 8.36 -15.57
CA VAL A 266 -7.80 7.15 -14.86
C VAL A 266 -9.02 6.36 -14.41
N ASP A 267 -9.09 5.08 -14.77
CA ASP A 267 -10.18 4.17 -14.42
C ASP A 267 -9.92 3.42 -13.10
N SER A 268 -8.65 3.07 -12.85
CA SER A 268 -8.24 2.21 -11.72
C SER A 268 -6.81 2.49 -11.25
N ILE A 269 -6.53 2.09 -10.01
CA ILE A 269 -5.19 1.95 -9.44
C ILE A 269 -4.93 0.47 -9.14
N PHE A 270 -3.72 0.01 -9.41
CA PHE A 270 -3.18 -1.27 -8.93
C PHE A 270 -1.99 -0.99 -7.98
N HIS A 271 -2.17 -1.29 -6.70
CA HIS A 271 -1.10 -1.21 -5.68
C HIS A 271 -0.56 -2.62 -5.40
N ILE A 272 0.62 -2.93 -5.93
CA ILE A 272 1.03 -4.31 -6.18
C ILE A 272 1.94 -4.89 -5.08
N GLY A 273 1.46 -4.79 -3.84
CA GLY A 273 2.11 -5.32 -2.63
C GLY A 273 2.95 -4.29 -1.90
N ASP A 274 3.29 -4.63 -0.64
CA ASP A 274 3.94 -3.77 0.34
C ASP A 274 3.17 -2.46 0.53
N ILE A 275 1.97 -2.65 1.09
CA ILE A 275 0.90 -1.68 1.06
C ILE A 275 1.16 -0.54 2.04
N SER A 276 1.24 -0.85 3.33
CA SER A 276 1.33 0.15 4.41
C SER A 276 2.67 0.16 5.13
N TYR A 277 3.42 -0.94 5.07
CA TYR A 277 4.55 -1.23 5.96
C TYR A 277 4.19 -1.13 7.45
N ALA A 278 2.92 -1.37 7.82
CA ALA A 278 2.50 -1.45 9.22
C ALA A 278 3.33 -2.51 9.97
N THR A 279 3.59 -3.66 9.34
CA THR A 279 4.53 -4.70 9.81
C THR A 279 4.34 -5.02 11.29
N GLY A 280 3.10 -5.17 11.72
CA GLY A 280 2.69 -5.50 13.08
C GLY A 280 2.46 -4.30 14.02
N PHE A 281 2.67 -3.08 13.54
CA PHE A 281 2.25 -1.85 14.22
C PHE A 281 0.89 -1.41 13.67
N LEU A 282 -0.17 -2.04 14.15
CA LEU A 282 -1.46 -2.06 13.44
C LEU A 282 -2.15 -0.69 13.30
N VAL A 283 -1.79 0.29 14.13
CA VAL A 283 -2.28 1.66 13.97
C VAL A 283 -1.81 2.32 12.68
N GLU A 284 -0.71 1.85 12.09
CA GLU A 284 -0.17 2.39 10.84
C GLU A 284 -1.10 2.13 9.65
N TRP A 285 -1.96 1.10 9.72
CA TRP A 285 -3.03 0.89 8.75
C TRP A 285 -4.02 2.07 8.73
N ASP A 286 -4.34 2.69 9.87
CA ASP A 286 -5.23 3.86 9.92
C ASP A 286 -4.60 5.09 9.25
N PHE A 287 -3.30 5.32 9.45
CA PHE A 287 -2.59 6.39 8.77
C PHE A 287 -2.51 6.15 7.27
N PHE A 288 -2.22 4.92 6.86
CA PHE A 288 -2.21 4.53 5.45
C PHE A 288 -3.58 4.74 4.81
N LEU A 289 -4.65 4.21 5.41
CA LEU A 289 -6.02 4.34 4.90
C LEU A 289 -6.45 5.81 4.83
N HIS A 290 -6.07 6.63 5.81
CA HIS A 290 -6.28 8.07 5.76
C HIS A 290 -5.53 8.72 4.58
N LEU A 291 -4.25 8.36 4.40
CA LEU A 291 -3.39 8.93 3.36
C LEU A 291 -3.90 8.62 1.95
N ILE A 292 -4.38 7.39 1.70
CA ILE A 292 -4.88 7.00 0.37
C ILE A 292 -6.33 7.41 0.11
N ASN A 293 -7.08 7.85 1.12
CA ASN A 293 -8.50 8.15 0.98
C ASN A 293 -8.82 9.13 -0.16
N PRO A 294 -8.02 10.18 -0.45
CA PRO A 294 -8.23 11.04 -1.61
C PRO A 294 -8.17 10.30 -2.95
N LEU A 295 -7.53 9.13 -3.04
CA LEU A 295 -7.45 8.31 -4.26
C LEU A 295 -8.52 7.22 -4.24
N ALA A 296 -8.49 6.39 -3.20
CA ALA A 296 -9.23 5.14 -3.14
C ALA A 296 -10.73 5.33 -2.95
N SER A 297 -11.18 6.53 -2.55
CA SER A 297 -12.60 6.89 -2.50
C SER A 297 -13.20 7.28 -3.87
N GLN A 298 -12.37 7.47 -4.90
CA GLN A 298 -12.79 8.02 -6.20
C GLN A 298 -12.80 7.02 -7.35
N ILE A 299 -11.91 6.02 -7.32
CA ILE A 299 -11.79 5.01 -8.38
C ILE A 299 -11.45 3.64 -7.77
N SER A 300 -11.51 2.58 -8.57
CA SER A 300 -11.15 1.24 -8.12
C SER A 300 -9.69 1.19 -7.67
N TYR A 301 -9.44 0.79 -6.42
CA TYR A 301 -8.13 0.60 -5.83
C TYR A 301 -7.88 -0.89 -5.61
N MET A 302 -7.28 -1.53 -6.61
CA MET A 302 -6.98 -2.96 -6.62
C MET A 302 -5.61 -3.20 -5.98
N THR A 303 -5.47 -4.28 -5.21
CA THR A 303 -4.21 -4.60 -4.50
C THR A 303 -3.70 -6.00 -4.83
N ALA A 304 -2.38 -6.16 -4.81
CA ALA A 304 -1.73 -7.46 -4.63
C ALA A 304 -1.15 -7.54 -3.22
N ILE A 305 -0.90 -8.76 -2.73
CA ILE A 305 -0.25 -8.98 -1.43
C ILE A 305 1.27 -9.03 -1.61
N GLY A 306 2.02 -8.36 -0.74
CA GLY A 306 3.49 -8.41 -0.69
C GLY A 306 4.02 -9.10 0.58
N ASN A 307 5.35 -9.12 0.73
CA ASN A 307 5.99 -9.78 1.86
C ASN A 307 5.72 -9.07 3.19
N HIS A 308 5.62 -7.73 3.18
CA HIS A 308 5.29 -6.98 4.40
C HIS A 308 3.84 -7.14 4.85
N GLU A 309 2.98 -7.75 4.03
CA GLU A 309 1.66 -8.20 4.46
C GLU A 309 1.65 -9.64 4.94
N ARG A 310 2.45 -10.53 4.35
CA ARG A 310 2.26 -12.00 4.46
C ARG A 310 3.35 -12.76 5.21
N ASP A 311 4.62 -12.37 5.07
CA ASP A 311 5.73 -13.23 5.47
C ASP A 311 5.88 -13.28 6.98
N TYR A 312 5.75 -14.50 7.51
CA TYR A 312 5.99 -14.81 8.92
C TYR A 312 6.13 -16.32 9.12
N ALA A 313 6.81 -16.74 10.18
CA ALA A 313 6.92 -18.15 10.54
C ALA A 313 5.55 -18.80 10.80
N HIS A 314 5.36 -20.03 10.29
CA HIS A 314 4.12 -20.82 10.40
C HIS A 314 2.87 -20.18 9.80
N SER A 315 3.04 -19.12 9.00
CA SER A 315 1.93 -18.43 8.38
C SER A 315 1.39 -19.17 7.14
N GLY A 316 2.15 -20.11 6.56
CA GLY A 316 1.86 -20.68 5.24
C GLY A 316 2.54 -19.93 4.09
N SER A 317 3.28 -18.86 4.37
CA SER A 317 4.17 -18.25 3.38
C SER A 317 5.29 -19.22 3.01
N VAL A 318 5.56 -19.27 1.72
CA VAL A 318 6.77 -19.80 1.08
C VAL A 318 8.07 -19.12 1.52
N TYR A 319 8.04 -17.82 1.79
CA TYR A 319 9.17 -17.05 2.27
C TYR A 319 9.01 -16.88 3.77
N VAL A 320 9.95 -17.47 4.51
CA VAL A 320 9.91 -17.48 5.98
C VAL A 320 10.78 -16.35 6.51
N THR A 321 10.38 -15.11 6.20
CA THR A 321 10.95 -13.90 6.77
C THR A 321 9.98 -13.32 7.82
N PRO A 322 10.44 -12.42 8.69
CA PRO A 322 9.56 -11.75 9.65
C PRO A 322 8.91 -10.47 9.10
N ASP A 323 8.94 -10.23 7.79
CA ASP A 323 8.67 -8.91 7.18
C ASP A 323 7.28 -8.34 7.53
N SER A 324 6.27 -9.19 7.74
CA SER A 324 4.93 -8.75 8.16
C SER A 324 4.78 -8.41 9.64
N GLY A 325 5.82 -8.64 10.45
CA GLY A 325 5.79 -8.43 11.90
C GLY A 325 4.69 -9.21 12.63
N GLY A 326 4.21 -10.32 12.05
CA GLY A 326 3.20 -11.19 12.62
C GLY A 326 1.78 -10.95 12.11
N GLU A 327 1.57 -10.03 11.18
CA GLU A 327 0.25 -9.80 10.57
C GLU A 327 -0.22 -11.00 9.73
N CYS A 328 0.72 -11.69 9.06
CA CYS A 328 0.50 -12.91 8.31
C CYS A 328 -0.73 -12.92 7.39
N GLY A 329 -0.97 -11.79 6.72
CA GLY A 329 -2.04 -11.58 5.74
C GLY A 329 -3.37 -11.13 6.34
N VAL A 330 -3.57 -11.23 7.67
CA VAL A 330 -4.87 -11.01 8.31
C VAL A 330 -5.35 -9.57 8.12
N ALA A 331 -4.48 -8.58 8.35
CA ALA A 331 -4.84 -7.17 8.18
C ALA A 331 -5.13 -6.85 6.70
N TYR A 332 -4.26 -7.28 5.78
CA TYR A 332 -4.43 -7.11 4.34
C TYR A 332 -5.79 -7.65 3.85
N GLU A 333 -6.12 -8.91 4.15
CA GLU A 333 -7.37 -9.53 3.69
C GLU A 333 -8.62 -8.90 4.32
N SER A 334 -8.47 -8.31 5.50
CA SER A 334 -9.57 -7.63 6.20
C SER A 334 -9.83 -6.26 5.58
N TYR A 335 -8.79 -5.43 5.41
CA TYR A 335 -8.92 -4.09 4.87
C TYR A 335 -9.17 -4.10 3.36
N PHE A 336 -8.47 -4.94 2.60
CA PHE A 336 -8.53 -4.95 1.13
C PHE A 336 -9.24 -6.20 0.60
N ARG A 337 -10.57 -6.08 0.45
CA ARG A 337 -11.40 -7.16 -0.11
C ARG A 337 -11.38 -7.13 -1.63
N MET A 338 -10.44 -7.90 -2.20
CA MET A 338 -10.33 -8.17 -3.63
C MET A 338 -11.30 -9.28 -4.09
N PRO A 339 -11.56 -9.45 -5.39
CA PRO A 339 -12.46 -10.49 -5.92
C PRO A 339 -11.80 -11.88 -5.92
N VAL A 340 -11.28 -12.28 -4.76
CA VAL A 340 -10.60 -13.56 -4.53
C VAL A 340 -11.60 -14.70 -4.36
N VAL A 341 -11.16 -15.92 -4.68
CA VAL A 341 -12.00 -17.12 -4.63
C VAL A 341 -12.34 -17.55 -3.19
N SER A 342 -11.43 -17.34 -2.24
CA SER A 342 -11.64 -17.63 -0.82
C SER A 342 -10.60 -16.92 0.06
N LYS A 343 -10.77 -17.02 1.38
CA LYS A 343 -9.77 -16.60 2.38
C LYS A 343 -8.43 -17.31 2.16
N ASP A 344 -7.31 -16.64 2.44
CA ASP A 344 -5.92 -17.13 2.28
C ASP A 344 -5.61 -17.60 0.85
N LYS A 345 -6.33 -17.03 -0.13
CA LYS A 345 -6.08 -17.20 -1.57
C LYS A 345 -6.08 -15.84 -2.26
N PRO A 346 -5.12 -14.95 -1.94
CA PRO A 346 -5.13 -13.55 -2.35
C PRO A 346 -4.77 -13.31 -3.83
N TRP A 347 -4.99 -14.30 -4.69
CA TRP A 347 -4.83 -14.22 -6.14
C TRP A 347 -6.20 -14.15 -6.83
N TYR A 348 -6.27 -13.37 -7.89
CA TYR A 348 -7.52 -13.13 -8.63
C TYR A 348 -7.22 -12.62 -10.04
N SER A 349 -8.22 -12.68 -10.90
CA SER A 349 -8.20 -12.03 -12.21
C SER A 349 -9.36 -11.06 -12.32
N ILE A 350 -9.17 -10.03 -13.13
CA ILE A 350 -10.20 -9.06 -13.46
C ILE A 350 -9.97 -8.52 -14.85
N GLU A 351 -11.03 -8.24 -15.59
CA GLU A 351 -10.95 -7.61 -16.89
C GLU A 351 -11.52 -6.19 -16.82
N GLN A 352 -10.77 -5.23 -17.34
CA GLN A 352 -11.21 -3.83 -17.48
C GLN A 352 -10.85 -3.36 -18.89
N GLY A 353 -11.85 -2.90 -19.65
CA GLY A 353 -11.67 -2.54 -21.05
C GLY A 353 -11.05 -3.68 -21.88
N SER A 354 -9.98 -3.38 -22.60
CA SER A 354 -9.30 -4.33 -23.50
C SER A 354 -8.27 -5.23 -22.79
N VAL A 355 -8.20 -5.20 -21.46
CA VAL A 355 -7.15 -5.87 -20.68
C VAL A 355 -7.73 -6.93 -19.75
N HIS A 356 -7.10 -8.09 -19.75
CA HIS A 356 -7.24 -9.12 -18.73
C HIS A 356 -6.05 -9.05 -17.76
N PHE A 357 -6.33 -8.74 -16.51
CA PHE A 357 -5.33 -8.66 -15.44
C PHE A 357 -5.32 -9.96 -14.65
N VAL A 358 -4.12 -10.53 -14.46
CA VAL A 358 -3.89 -11.68 -13.58
C VAL A 358 -3.03 -11.21 -12.42
N VAL A 359 -3.58 -11.23 -11.22
CA VAL A 359 -2.89 -10.81 -9.99
C VAL A 359 -2.57 -12.05 -9.17
N MET A 360 -1.28 -12.38 -9.07
CA MET A 360 -0.79 -13.48 -8.24
C MET A 360 -0.35 -13.00 -6.86
N SER A 361 -0.26 -13.92 -5.92
CA SER A 361 0.53 -13.76 -4.70
C SER A 361 1.89 -14.41 -4.86
N THR A 362 2.93 -13.60 -4.78
CA THR A 362 4.31 -14.07 -4.70
C THR A 362 4.68 -14.60 -3.33
N GLU A 363 3.76 -14.63 -2.36
CA GLU A 363 4.04 -15.09 -0.99
C GLU A 363 3.33 -16.42 -0.66
N HIS A 364 2.59 -17.01 -1.60
CA HIS A 364 1.94 -18.32 -1.47
C HIS A 364 2.48 -19.29 -2.51
N ASP A 365 2.41 -20.60 -2.22
CA ASP A 365 2.97 -21.63 -3.11
C ASP A 365 2.55 -21.44 -4.58
N TRP A 366 3.53 -21.20 -5.45
CA TRP A 366 3.41 -21.03 -6.90
C TRP A 366 3.99 -22.21 -7.68
N SER A 367 4.39 -23.30 -7.00
CA SER A 367 4.89 -24.50 -7.66
C SER A 367 3.81 -25.11 -8.58
N GLU A 368 4.22 -25.87 -9.61
CA GLU A 368 3.28 -26.39 -10.64
C GLU A 368 2.12 -27.23 -10.07
N LYS A 369 2.28 -27.79 -8.88
CA LYS A 369 1.26 -28.60 -8.20
C LYS A 369 0.35 -27.79 -7.28
N SER A 370 0.71 -26.54 -6.99
CA SER A 370 -0.01 -25.68 -6.07
C SER A 370 -1.39 -25.32 -6.59
N GLU A 371 -2.26 -24.87 -5.70
CA GLU A 371 -3.58 -24.38 -6.07
C GLU A 371 -3.48 -23.11 -6.93
N GLN A 372 -2.63 -22.17 -6.53
CA GLN A 372 -2.42 -20.92 -7.26
C GLN A 372 -1.92 -21.17 -8.69
N TYR A 373 -0.97 -22.08 -8.90
CA TYR A 373 -0.48 -22.38 -10.24
C TYR A 373 -1.57 -22.99 -11.13
N LYS A 374 -2.34 -23.93 -10.60
CA LYS A 374 -3.47 -24.55 -11.32
C LYS A 374 -4.52 -23.50 -11.67
N TRP A 375 -4.82 -22.60 -10.73
CA TRP A 375 -5.71 -21.47 -10.97
C TRP A 375 -5.19 -20.55 -12.09
N MET A 376 -3.92 -20.10 -12.02
CA MET A 376 -3.31 -19.26 -13.07
C MET A 376 -3.35 -19.96 -14.44
N ASN A 377 -3.04 -21.26 -14.49
CA ASN A 377 -3.08 -22.02 -15.73
C ASN A 377 -4.50 -22.12 -16.31
N GLN A 378 -5.53 -22.25 -15.48
CA GLN A 378 -6.93 -22.26 -15.90
C GLN A 378 -7.37 -20.88 -16.39
N ASP A 379 -7.11 -19.84 -15.59
CA ASP A 379 -7.47 -18.45 -15.88
C ASP A 379 -6.85 -17.97 -17.19
N LEU A 380 -5.53 -18.08 -17.34
CA LEU A 380 -4.80 -17.71 -18.55
C LEU A 380 -5.26 -18.50 -19.80
N SER A 381 -5.63 -19.77 -19.63
CA SER A 381 -6.16 -20.59 -20.74
C SER A 381 -7.55 -20.18 -21.20
N SER A 382 -8.30 -19.48 -20.33
CA SER A 382 -9.68 -19.08 -20.58
C SER A 382 -9.82 -17.71 -21.26
N VAL A 383 -8.71 -16.96 -21.37
CA VAL A 383 -8.71 -15.60 -21.91
C VAL A 383 -9.21 -15.57 -23.35
N ASN A 384 -10.32 -14.86 -23.57
CA ASN A 384 -10.81 -14.54 -24.91
C ASN A 384 -10.12 -13.27 -25.44
N ARG A 385 -9.04 -13.45 -26.19
CA ARG A 385 -8.25 -12.33 -26.76
C ARG A 385 -8.99 -11.48 -27.79
N SER A 386 -10.11 -11.95 -28.35
CA SER A 386 -10.98 -11.09 -29.16
C SER A 386 -11.76 -10.08 -28.30
N ARG A 387 -11.98 -10.38 -27.02
CA ARG A 387 -12.58 -9.46 -26.04
C ARG A 387 -11.51 -8.59 -25.39
N THR A 388 -10.53 -9.24 -24.76
CA THR A 388 -9.41 -8.62 -24.04
C THR A 388 -8.08 -9.00 -24.71
N PRO A 389 -7.65 -8.27 -25.76
CA PRO A 389 -6.44 -8.62 -26.49
C PRO A 389 -5.17 -8.63 -25.63
N TRP A 390 -5.13 -7.86 -24.54
CA TRP A 390 -3.97 -7.73 -23.67
C TRP A 390 -4.12 -8.58 -22.42
N VAL A 391 -3.06 -9.31 -22.10
CA VAL A 391 -2.91 -10.00 -20.81
C VAL A 391 -1.77 -9.36 -20.04
N ILE A 392 -2.10 -8.77 -18.89
CA ILE A 392 -1.13 -8.15 -17.98
C ILE A 392 -1.04 -9.01 -16.72
N PHE A 393 0.15 -9.49 -16.42
CA PHE A 393 0.44 -10.25 -15.22
C PHE A 393 1.02 -9.35 -14.14
N ILE A 394 0.57 -9.52 -12.91
CA ILE A 394 0.93 -8.70 -11.76
C ILE A 394 1.33 -9.62 -10.60
N GLY A 395 2.48 -9.33 -10.00
CA GLY A 395 2.89 -9.90 -8.71
C GLY A 395 3.68 -8.87 -7.91
N HIS A 396 4.16 -9.24 -6.72
CA HIS A 396 4.96 -8.35 -5.91
C HIS A 396 6.47 -8.59 -6.13
N ARG A 397 7.00 -9.76 -5.77
CA ARG A 397 8.43 -10.11 -5.94
C ARG A 397 8.80 -10.34 -7.42
N PRO A 398 9.87 -9.71 -7.96
CA PRO A 398 10.17 -9.73 -9.39
C PRO A 398 10.83 -11.00 -9.89
N MET A 399 10.57 -11.33 -11.16
CA MET A 399 11.32 -12.36 -11.90
C MET A 399 12.70 -11.91 -12.39
N TYR A 400 12.88 -10.59 -12.56
CA TYR A 400 14.10 -10.00 -13.12
C TYR A 400 14.38 -8.66 -12.47
N SER A 401 15.60 -8.49 -11.93
CA SER A 401 16.11 -7.21 -11.43
C SER A 401 17.62 -7.14 -11.63
N SER A 402 18.14 -5.98 -12.04
CA SER A 402 19.58 -5.70 -12.06
C SER A 402 20.09 -5.07 -10.76
N HIS A 403 19.19 -4.75 -9.83
CA HIS A 403 19.57 -4.39 -8.48
C HIS A 403 20.07 -5.63 -7.71
N ILE A 404 21.17 -5.46 -6.98
CA ILE A 404 21.80 -6.53 -6.19
C ILE A 404 21.40 -6.35 -4.73
N GLY A 405 20.33 -7.04 -4.31
CA GLY A 405 19.88 -7.10 -2.92
C GLY A 405 20.54 -8.23 -2.12
N ILE A 406 20.52 -8.10 -0.79
CA ILE A 406 20.85 -9.19 0.16
C ILE A 406 19.70 -9.26 1.18
N PRO A 407 18.88 -10.34 1.19
CA PRO A 407 18.91 -11.49 0.28
C PRO A 407 18.59 -11.12 -1.18
N ALA A 408 18.80 -12.06 -2.10
CA ALA A 408 18.54 -11.81 -3.52
C ALA A 408 17.05 -11.51 -3.78
N ASN A 409 16.76 -10.46 -4.55
CA ASN A 409 15.39 -10.02 -4.85
C ASN A 409 14.63 -10.95 -5.82
N VAL A 410 15.35 -11.84 -6.50
CA VAL A 410 14.80 -12.77 -7.50
C VAL A 410 14.99 -14.19 -7.01
N ASP A 411 13.87 -14.89 -6.86
CA ASP A 411 13.87 -16.33 -6.58
C ASP A 411 13.85 -17.12 -7.90
N LEU A 412 14.93 -17.84 -8.18
CA LEU A 412 15.08 -18.64 -9.39
C LEU A 412 14.10 -19.82 -9.46
N ILE A 413 13.63 -20.35 -8.33
CA ILE A 413 12.62 -21.42 -8.29
C ILE A 413 11.26 -20.86 -8.71
N PHE A 414 10.93 -19.64 -8.26
CA PHE A 414 9.76 -18.91 -8.74
C PHE A 414 9.81 -18.67 -10.24
N VAL A 415 10.91 -18.09 -10.75
CA VAL A 415 11.09 -17.84 -12.18
C VAL A 415 10.93 -19.12 -12.99
N THR A 416 11.66 -20.19 -12.62
CA THR A 416 11.63 -21.45 -13.39
C THR A 416 10.29 -22.16 -13.35
N SER A 417 9.47 -21.96 -12.31
CA SER A 417 8.13 -22.53 -12.21
C SER A 417 7.09 -21.74 -13.02
N VAL A 418 7.08 -20.41 -12.89
CA VAL A 418 5.98 -19.57 -13.38
C VAL A 418 6.24 -18.96 -14.75
N GLU A 419 7.48 -18.59 -15.08
CA GLU A 419 7.83 -17.96 -16.37
C GLU A 419 7.38 -18.80 -17.60
N PRO A 420 7.52 -20.15 -17.63
CA PRO A 420 7.02 -20.96 -18.75
C PRO A 420 5.52 -20.83 -18.98
N LEU A 421 4.74 -20.59 -17.92
CA LEU A 421 3.30 -20.41 -18.00
C LEU A 421 2.95 -19.09 -18.71
N LEU A 422 3.68 -18.02 -18.38
CA LEU A 422 3.51 -16.70 -18.99
C LEU A 422 3.77 -16.75 -20.50
N LEU A 423 4.84 -17.46 -20.90
CA LEU A 423 5.17 -17.67 -22.30
C LEU A 423 4.10 -18.51 -23.02
N LYS A 424 3.66 -19.62 -22.41
CA LYS A 424 2.66 -20.54 -22.97
C LYS A 424 1.36 -19.83 -23.36
N TYR A 425 0.89 -18.92 -22.51
CA TYR A 425 -0.36 -18.18 -22.74
C TYR A 425 -0.15 -16.78 -23.31
N GLN A 426 1.07 -16.48 -23.79
CA GLN A 426 1.43 -15.25 -24.48
C GLN A 426 1.17 -13.98 -23.66
N VAL A 427 1.48 -13.98 -22.36
CA VAL A 427 1.38 -12.78 -21.52
C VAL A 427 2.17 -11.64 -22.17
N ASP A 428 1.54 -10.47 -22.31
CA ASP A 428 2.08 -9.35 -23.07
C ASP A 428 3.03 -8.52 -22.20
N LEU A 429 2.62 -8.23 -20.96
CA LEU A 429 3.31 -7.35 -20.03
C LEU A 429 3.22 -7.89 -18.60
N VAL A 430 4.31 -7.74 -17.85
CA VAL A 430 4.43 -8.19 -16.47
C VAL A 430 4.85 -7.01 -15.59
N PHE A 431 4.12 -6.76 -14.51
CA PHE A 431 4.48 -5.77 -13.49
C PHE A 431 4.82 -6.42 -12.16
N PHE A 432 5.89 -5.94 -11.55
CA PHE A 432 6.33 -6.32 -10.20
C PHE A 432 6.66 -5.08 -9.35
N GLY A 433 6.60 -5.22 -8.02
CA GLY A 433 7.07 -4.25 -7.04
C GLY A 433 8.38 -4.71 -6.38
N HIS A 434 8.43 -4.64 -5.05
CA HIS A 434 9.42 -5.19 -4.12
C HIS A 434 10.81 -4.55 -4.19
N VAL A 435 11.32 -4.35 -5.40
CA VAL A 435 12.56 -3.63 -5.63
C VAL A 435 12.22 -2.15 -5.80
N HIS A 436 12.77 -1.30 -4.94
CA HIS A 436 12.37 0.09 -4.77
C HIS A 436 12.94 1.02 -5.84
N ASN A 437 12.70 0.69 -7.11
CA ASN A 437 13.07 1.48 -8.27
C ASN A 437 12.12 1.16 -9.44
N TYR A 438 12.43 1.74 -10.60
CA TYR A 438 11.82 1.35 -11.88
C TYR A 438 12.86 0.69 -12.77
N GLU A 439 12.51 -0.44 -13.36
CA GLU A 439 13.33 -1.15 -14.33
C GLU A 439 12.48 -1.83 -15.38
N ARG A 440 12.79 -1.61 -16.67
CA ARG A 440 12.14 -2.25 -17.81
C ARG A 440 13.08 -3.16 -18.56
N THR A 441 12.58 -4.32 -18.98
CA THR A 441 13.35 -5.30 -19.76
C THR A 441 13.08 -5.21 -21.27
N CYS A 442 13.93 -5.86 -22.07
CA CYS A 442 13.55 -6.32 -23.41
C CYS A 442 12.40 -7.37 -23.30
N ALA A 443 11.82 -7.83 -24.41
CA ALA A 443 10.94 -9.01 -24.36
C ALA A 443 11.80 -10.22 -23.97
N LEU A 444 11.55 -10.81 -22.79
CA LEU A 444 12.53 -11.59 -22.06
C LEU A 444 12.00 -12.99 -21.70
N TYR A 445 12.80 -14.02 -21.98
CA TYR A 445 12.52 -15.39 -21.53
C TYR A 445 13.83 -16.11 -21.19
N LYS A 446 13.89 -16.75 -20.01
CA LYS A 446 15.09 -17.44 -19.52
C LYS A 446 16.35 -16.58 -19.62
N ASN A 447 16.28 -15.35 -19.11
CA ASN A 447 17.41 -14.40 -19.09
C ASN A 447 17.96 -14.01 -20.49
N ASN A 448 17.23 -14.28 -21.57
CA ASN A 448 17.61 -13.98 -22.94
C ASN A 448 16.58 -13.06 -23.62
N CYS A 449 17.02 -11.95 -24.21
CA CYS A 449 16.15 -11.12 -25.04
C CYS A 449 15.66 -11.91 -26.25
N LYS A 450 14.35 -12.08 -26.34
CA LYS A 450 13.66 -12.66 -27.50
C LYS A 450 13.18 -11.60 -28.48
N GLY A 451 13.01 -10.37 -28.01
CA GLY A 451 12.72 -9.19 -28.83
C GLY A 451 13.28 -7.93 -28.19
N MET A 452 13.94 -7.09 -28.99
CA MET A 452 14.37 -5.76 -28.58
C MET A 452 13.34 -4.73 -29.06
N PRO A 453 13.05 -3.68 -28.28
CA PRO A 453 12.21 -2.60 -28.76
C PRO A 453 12.90 -1.85 -29.92
N LYS A 454 12.09 -1.28 -30.80
CA LYS A 454 12.53 -0.34 -31.83
C LYS A 454 11.93 1.03 -31.55
N LYS A 455 12.66 2.08 -31.88
CA LYS A 455 12.13 3.45 -31.80
C LYS A 455 11.07 3.66 -32.87
N ASP A 456 9.89 4.13 -32.48
CA ASP A 456 8.86 4.59 -33.41
C ASP A 456 9.20 5.98 -33.98
N ALA A 457 8.32 6.53 -34.83
CA ALA A 457 8.49 7.86 -35.43
C ALA A 457 8.56 9.00 -34.40
N SER A 458 8.08 8.78 -33.18
CA SER A 458 8.13 9.74 -32.06
C SER A 458 9.31 9.48 -31.11
N GLY A 459 10.18 8.51 -31.41
CA GLY A 459 11.30 8.14 -30.55
C GLY A 459 10.91 7.32 -29.31
N ILE A 460 9.72 6.74 -29.28
CA ILE A 460 9.24 5.87 -28.20
C ILE A 460 9.65 4.43 -28.49
N ASP A 461 10.15 3.73 -27.47
CA ASP A 461 10.45 2.30 -27.58
C ASP A 461 9.17 1.52 -27.85
N THR A 462 9.12 0.76 -28.94
CA THR A 462 7.95 0.00 -29.36
C THR A 462 8.30 -1.47 -29.51
N TYR A 463 7.53 -2.31 -28.82
CA TYR A 463 7.56 -3.77 -28.92
C TYR A 463 6.42 -4.20 -29.84
N ASP A 464 6.78 -4.65 -31.05
CA ASP A 464 5.82 -5.24 -31.98
C ASP A 464 5.62 -6.72 -31.64
N THR A 465 4.40 -7.06 -31.23
CA THR A 465 4.00 -8.40 -30.80
C THR A 465 3.12 -9.12 -31.82
N SER A 466 3.05 -8.62 -33.07
CA SER A 466 2.38 -9.30 -34.18
C SER A 466 2.89 -10.75 -34.36
N ASN A 467 4.16 -10.97 -34.06
CA ASN A 467 4.75 -12.29 -33.89
C ASN A 467 5.29 -12.41 -32.45
N TYR A 468 4.42 -12.78 -31.52
CA TYR A 468 4.74 -12.87 -30.10
C TYR A 468 6.01 -13.70 -29.83
N THR A 469 6.88 -13.20 -28.96
CA THR A 469 8.14 -13.89 -28.61
C THR A 469 8.30 -14.17 -27.11
N ALA A 470 7.99 -13.19 -26.25
CA ALA A 470 8.10 -13.25 -24.80
C ALA A 470 7.40 -12.03 -24.18
N PRO A 471 7.04 -12.06 -22.89
CA PRO A 471 6.53 -10.88 -22.19
C PRO A 471 7.60 -9.79 -22.04
N VAL A 472 7.17 -8.54 -21.92
CA VAL A 472 7.98 -7.44 -21.38
C VAL A 472 7.79 -7.41 -19.86
N HIS A 473 8.86 -7.26 -19.09
CA HIS A 473 8.80 -7.10 -17.64
C HIS A 473 9.12 -5.66 -17.22
N ALA A 474 8.39 -5.16 -16.23
CA ALA A 474 8.65 -3.88 -15.60
C ALA A 474 8.54 -3.98 -14.07
N ILE A 475 9.57 -3.54 -13.36
CA ILE A 475 9.51 -3.25 -11.93
C ILE A 475 8.97 -1.83 -11.78
N VAL A 476 7.98 -1.64 -10.91
CA VAL A 476 7.35 -0.36 -10.56
C VAL A 476 7.25 -0.20 -9.04
N GLY A 477 8.25 -0.68 -8.28
CA GLY A 477 8.31 -0.61 -6.82
C GLY A 477 8.78 0.73 -6.25
N ALA A 478 8.80 1.79 -7.06
CA ALA A 478 9.25 3.12 -6.64
C ALA A 478 8.14 3.97 -5.97
N GLY A 479 7.12 3.34 -5.39
CA GLY A 479 5.92 4.02 -4.91
C GLY A 479 6.12 4.88 -3.67
N GLY A 480 7.16 4.65 -2.87
CA GLY A 480 7.41 5.51 -1.71
C GLY A 480 8.49 5.03 -0.75
N PHE A 481 8.74 3.74 -0.67
CA PHE A 481 9.81 3.19 0.15
C PHE A 481 11.18 3.66 -0.34
N SER A 482 12.16 3.75 0.57
CA SER A 482 13.53 4.17 0.29
C SER A 482 14.12 3.51 -0.95
N LEU A 483 14.58 4.34 -1.90
CA LEU A 483 14.95 3.88 -3.25
C LEU A 483 16.19 2.98 -3.28
N ASP A 484 16.09 1.91 -4.06
CA ASP A 484 17.18 1.00 -4.36
C ASP A 484 18.08 1.54 -5.47
N LYS A 485 19.38 1.38 -5.27
CA LYS A 485 20.41 1.83 -6.22
C LYS A 485 20.82 0.71 -7.15
N PHE A 486 20.97 1.04 -8.43
CA PHE A 486 21.60 0.13 -9.38
C PHE A 486 23.11 0.02 -9.16
N PRO A 487 23.73 -1.14 -9.44
CA PRO A 487 25.18 -1.25 -9.40
C PRO A 487 25.82 -0.35 -10.47
N LYS A 488 27.07 0.06 -10.24
CA LYS A 488 27.82 0.95 -11.15
C LYS A 488 27.93 0.40 -12.56
N ILE A 489 28.01 -0.93 -12.69
CA ILE A 489 28.08 -1.64 -13.95
C ILE A 489 26.95 -2.67 -13.93
N VAL A 490 26.02 -2.55 -14.88
CA VAL A 490 24.98 -3.56 -15.14
C VAL A 490 25.37 -4.30 -16.40
N LEU A 491 25.65 -5.60 -16.26
CA LEU A 491 26.03 -6.48 -17.38
C LEU A 491 24.82 -7.13 -18.04
N ASN A 492 23.64 -7.02 -17.42
CA ASN A 492 22.38 -7.57 -17.89
C ASN A 492 21.91 -6.83 -19.14
N LYS A 493 22.24 -7.37 -20.33
CA LYS A 493 21.83 -6.81 -21.62
C LYS A 493 20.31 -6.69 -21.80
N TRP A 494 19.55 -7.43 -21.00
CA TRP A 494 18.09 -7.38 -21.00
C TRP A 494 17.51 -6.16 -20.29
N SER A 495 18.27 -5.51 -19.40
CA SER A 495 17.84 -4.29 -18.70
C SER A 495 17.88 -3.11 -19.65
N SER A 496 16.71 -2.64 -20.10
CA SER A 496 16.56 -1.63 -21.16
C SER A 496 16.49 -0.21 -20.60
N SER A 497 15.77 -0.01 -19.50
CA SER A 497 15.63 1.29 -18.84
C SER A 497 15.61 1.13 -17.33
N ARG A 498 16.21 2.07 -16.61
CA ARG A 498 16.43 2.02 -15.16
C ARG A 498 16.31 3.42 -14.58
N VAL A 499 15.44 3.60 -13.60
CA VAL A 499 15.20 4.89 -12.93
C VAL A 499 15.11 4.65 -11.43
N SER A 500 15.89 5.39 -10.64
CA SER A 500 15.87 5.34 -9.18
C SER A 500 15.36 6.68 -8.65
N GLU A 501 14.04 6.87 -8.82
CA GLU A 501 13.30 8.06 -8.41
C GLU A 501 11.88 7.65 -8.00
N PHE A 502 11.26 8.33 -7.03
CA PHE A 502 9.89 8.03 -6.63
C PHE A 502 8.89 8.31 -7.75
N GLY A 503 8.03 7.34 -8.05
CA GLY A 503 7.11 7.45 -9.16
C GLY A 503 6.12 6.30 -9.24
N TYR A 504 5.35 6.32 -10.31
CA TYR A 504 4.36 5.31 -10.65
C TYR A 504 4.36 5.12 -12.16
N ALA A 505 3.86 3.97 -12.63
CA ALA A 505 3.55 3.81 -14.04
C ALA A 505 2.09 4.23 -14.28
N ARG A 506 1.87 5.06 -15.30
CA ARG A 506 0.54 5.25 -15.88
C ARG A 506 0.47 4.51 -17.21
N VAL A 507 -0.63 3.82 -17.43
CA VAL A 507 -0.82 2.92 -18.56
C VAL A 507 -2.11 3.27 -19.26
N ARG A 508 -2.07 3.34 -20.59
CA ARG A 508 -3.24 3.45 -21.46
C ARG A 508 -3.23 2.26 -22.41
N ALA A 509 -4.24 1.42 -22.34
CA ALA A 509 -4.41 0.27 -23.22
C ALA A 509 -5.64 0.48 -24.09
N THR A 510 -5.44 0.49 -25.40
CA THR A 510 -6.51 0.39 -26.41
C THR A 510 -6.64 -1.06 -26.88
N ARG A 511 -7.33 -1.36 -27.98
CA ARG A 511 -7.37 -2.71 -28.54
C ARG A 511 -6.07 -3.15 -29.23
N THR A 512 -5.25 -2.20 -29.70
CA THR A 512 -4.07 -2.47 -30.55
C THR A 512 -2.79 -1.81 -30.06
N ASP A 513 -2.86 -1.03 -28.99
CA ASP A 513 -1.71 -0.34 -28.39
C ASP A 513 -1.82 -0.31 -26.86
N VAL A 514 -0.71 -0.62 -26.18
CA VAL A 514 -0.50 -0.37 -24.75
C VAL A 514 0.66 0.60 -24.59
N LEU A 515 0.38 1.82 -24.15
CA LEU A 515 1.38 2.83 -23.79
C LEU A 515 1.61 2.79 -22.27
N VAL A 516 2.86 2.58 -21.87
CA VAL A 516 3.30 2.63 -20.47
C VAL A 516 4.25 3.81 -20.31
N GLN A 517 4.04 4.62 -19.27
CA GLN A 517 4.90 5.75 -18.94
C GLN A 517 5.23 5.72 -17.45
N PHE A 518 6.52 5.67 -17.11
CA PHE A 518 6.97 5.86 -15.73
C PHE A 518 7.13 7.35 -15.44
N VAL A 519 6.38 7.84 -14.44
CA VAL A 519 6.23 9.26 -14.13
C VAL A 519 6.88 9.55 -12.78
N ASN A 520 7.78 10.53 -12.73
CA ASN A 520 8.35 11.01 -11.47
C ASN A 520 7.26 11.75 -10.66
N SER A 521 7.08 11.37 -9.39
CA SER A 521 6.02 11.92 -8.53
C SER A 521 6.26 13.36 -8.05
N GLY A 522 7.50 13.83 -8.05
CA GLY A 522 7.84 15.20 -7.66
C GLY A 522 7.68 16.21 -8.81
N THR A 523 8.08 15.82 -10.03
CA THR A 523 8.12 16.72 -11.20
C THR A 523 6.99 16.48 -12.20
N MET A 524 6.29 15.35 -12.12
CA MET A 524 5.32 14.86 -13.13
C MET A 524 5.95 14.59 -14.52
N GLU A 525 7.28 14.56 -14.62
CA GLU A 525 7.97 14.28 -15.87
C GLU A 525 7.99 12.78 -16.15
N VAL A 526 7.82 12.42 -17.43
CA VAL A 526 7.97 11.05 -17.90
C VAL A 526 9.47 10.73 -17.98
N ARG A 527 9.91 9.72 -17.22
CA ARG A 527 11.32 9.29 -17.15
C ARG A 527 11.62 8.14 -18.11
N ASP A 528 10.62 7.29 -18.37
CA ASP A 528 10.68 6.25 -19.38
C ASP A 528 9.30 6.04 -19.98
N GLN A 529 9.25 5.65 -21.25
CA GLN A 529 8.00 5.28 -21.90
C GLN A 529 8.24 4.26 -23.02
N PHE A 530 7.26 3.37 -23.18
CA PHE A 530 7.28 2.38 -24.24
C PHE A 530 5.85 1.98 -24.67
N ARG A 531 5.75 1.42 -25.86
CA ARG A 531 4.53 0.87 -26.45
C ARG A 531 4.65 -0.63 -26.66
N ILE A 532 3.56 -1.35 -26.47
CA ILE A 532 3.39 -2.71 -26.99
C ILE A 532 2.26 -2.65 -28.02
N VAL A 533 2.52 -3.10 -29.24
CA VAL A 533 1.56 -3.05 -30.35
C VAL A 533 1.31 -4.45 -30.93
N LYS A 534 0.12 -4.63 -31.50
CA LYS A 534 -0.33 -5.86 -32.18
C LYS A 534 -0.77 -5.58 -33.60
#